data_AF-A0A9X5MQL3-F1
#
_entry.id   AF-A0A9X5MQL3-F1
#
_cell.length_a   1.000
_cell.length_b   1.000
_cell.length_c   1.000
_cell.angle_alpha   90.00
_cell.angle_beta   90.00
_cell.angle_gamma   90.00
#
_symmetry.space_group_name_H-M   'P 1'
#
loop_
_entity.id
_entity.type
_entity.pdbx_description
1 polymer ?
#
loop_
_entity_poly.entity_id
_entity_poly.type
_entity_poly.pdbx_seq_one_letter_code
_entity_poly.pdbx_strand_id
1 'polypeptide(L)' 'MLFCTKTNVDTTYTNRILEQETLDGRYALEEHKAMMAGARDFFVNYHENVLKDLPQWLKNQTFINLAKNAVNPRPVRAGI' A
#
# COMPACT_ATOMS: atom_id res chain seq x y z
N MET A 1 -13.44 5.57 14.90
CA MET A 1 -12.47 4.90 14.00
C MET A 1 -11.10 5.52 14.25
N LEU A 2 -10.08 4.73 14.56
CA LEU A 2 -8.69 5.19 14.69
C LEU A 2 -7.94 4.80 13.41
N PHE A 3 -7.25 5.77 12.80
CA PHE A 3 -6.41 5.51 11.63
C PHE A 3 -4.95 5.39 12.06
N CYS A 4 -4.30 4.31 11.64
CA CYS A 4 -2.89 4.05 11.94
C CYS A 4 -2.09 3.98 10.65
N THR A 5 -0.84 4.42 10.72
CA THR A 5 0.13 4.32 9.62
C THR A 5 1.22 3.33 10.01
N LYS A 6 1.71 2.54 9.04
CA LYS A 6 2.92 1.74 9.24
C LYS A 6 4.13 2.63 9.47
N THR A 7 5.04 2.19 10.35
CA THR A 7 6.31 2.88 10.60
C THR A 7 7.41 2.48 9.61
N ASN A 8 7.25 1.34 8.94
CA ASN A 8 8.17 0.85 7.91
C ASN A 8 7.41 0.01 6.85
N VAL A 9 8.02 -0.19 5.67
CA VAL A 9 7.57 -1.08 4.59
C VAL A 9 8.74 -1.95 4.17
N ASP A 10 8.66 -3.25 4.49
CA ASP A 10 9.67 -4.23 4.12
C ASP A 10 9.18 -5.15 2.97
N THR A 11 10.11 -5.96 2.47
CA THR A 11 9.84 -6.93 1.38
C THR A 11 8.82 -7.99 1.77
N THR A 12 8.74 -8.35 3.05
CA THR A 12 7.74 -9.32 3.53
C THR A 12 6.34 -8.74 3.38
N TYR A 13 6.15 -7.47 3.72
CA TYR A 13 4.88 -6.79 3.57
C TYR A 13 4.51 -6.56 2.10
N THR A 14 5.46 -6.14 1.26
CA THR A 14 5.18 -5.93 -0.17
C THR A 14 4.84 -7.23 -0.89
N ASN A 15 5.48 -8.35 -0.53
CA ASN A 15 5.14 -9.68 -1.07
C ASN A 15 3.73 -10.12 -0.69
N ARG A 16 3.29 -9.89 0.56
CA ARG A 16 1.90 -10.17 0.96
C ARG A 16 0.88 -9.37 0.16
N ILE A 17 1.20 -8.11 -0.17
CA ILE A 17 0.32 -7.32 -1.05
C ILE A 17 0.29 -7.93 -2.45
N LEU A 18 1.44 -8.32 -2.99
CA LEU A 18 1.55 -8.92 -4.33
C LEU A 18 0.76 -10.22 -4.44
N GLU A 19 0.81 -11.06 -3.40
CA GLU A 19 0.00 -12.28 -3.29
C GLU A 19 -1.49 -11.96 -3.28
N GLN A 20 -1.93 -10.99 -2.46
CA GLN A 20 -3.33 -10.58 -2.43
C GLN A 20 -3.79 -10.03 -3.80
N GLU A 21 -2.98 -9.22 -4.46
CA GLU A 21 -3.29 -8.68 -5.80
C GLU A 21 -3.39 -9.78 -6.86
N THR A 22 -2.63 -10.87 -6.69
CA THR A 22 -2.75 -12.07 -7.53
C THR A 22 -4.08 -12.79 -7.29
N LEU A 23 -4.47 -12.98 -6.03
CA LEU A 23 -5.77 -13.56 -5.66
C LEU A 23 -6.96 -12.71 -6.13
N ASP A 24 -6.79 -11.38 -6.14
CA ASP A 24 -7.75 -10.42 -6.66
C ASP A 24 -7.80 -10.41 -8.21
N GLY A 25 -6.97 -11.23 -8.88
CA GLY A 25 -6.96 -11.36 -10.34
C GLY A 25 -6.40 -10.15 -11.08
N ARG A 26 -5.54 -9.34 -10.44
CA ARG A 26 -5.05 -8.07 -11.02
C ARG A 26 -4.02 -8.25 -12.13
N TYR A 27 -3.47 -9.46 -12.31
CA TYR A 27 -2.42 -9.75 -13.28
C TYR A 27 -2.90 -10.76 -14.31
N ALA A 28 -2.95 -10.34 -15.57
CA ALA A 28 -3.24 -11.24 -16.69
C ALA A 28 -2.06 -12.17 -17.01
N LEU A 29 -0.83 -11.74 -16.73
CA LEU A 29 0.42 -12.43 -17.03
C LEU A 29 1.39 -12.28 -15.84
N GLU A 30 2.23 -13.29 -15.60
CA GLU A 30 3.19 -13.26 -14.48
C GLU A 30 4.23 -12.14 -14.63
N GLU A 31 4.57 -11.75 -15.87
CA GLU A 31 5.46 -10.62 -16.13
C GLU A 31 4.90 -9.30 -15.59
N HIS A 32 3.58 -9.09 -15.64
CA HIS A 32 2.96 -7.89 -15.08
C HIS A 32 3.08 -7.85 -13.55
N LYS A 33 3.01 -9.02 -12.90
CA LYS A 33 3.24 -9.14 -11.46
C LYS A 33 4.70 -8.83 -11.11
N ALA A 34 5.66 -9.35 -11.87
CA ALA A 34 7.08 -9.05 -11.68
C ALA A 34 7.39 -7.55 -11.88
N MET A 35 6.81 -6.93 -12.91
CA MET A 35 6.91 -5.48 -13.13
C MET A 35 6.34 -4.68 -11.96
N MET A 36 5.19 -5.10 -11.42
CA MET A 36 4.56 -4.43 -10.28
C MET A 36 5.34 -4.60 -8.97
N ALA A 37 5.99 -5.73 -8.77
CA ALA A 37 6.94 -5.92 -7.67
C ALA A 37 8.13 -4.95 -7.81
N GLY A 38 8.78 -4.93 -8.97
CA GLY A 38 9.93 -4.06 -9.22
C GLY A 38 9.61 -2.56 -9.11
N ALA A 39 8.46 -2.13 -9.62
CA ALA A 39 8.02 -0.74 -9.50
C ALA A 39 7.78 -0.35 -8.03
N ARG A 40 7.15 -1.23 -7.24
CA ARG A 40 6.88 -0.96 -5.81
C ARG A 40 8.18 -0.88 -5.02
N ASP A 41 9.10 -1.80 -5.25
CA ASP A 41 10.42 -1.79 -4.61
C ASP A 41 11.19 -0.52 -4.96
N PHE A 42 11.13 -0.06 -6.22
CA PHE A 42 11.75 1.20 -6.61
C PHE A 42 11.22 2.39 -5.81
N PHE A 43 9.90 2.58 -5.73
CA PHE A 43 9.33 3.74 -5.02
C PHE A 43 9.56 3.69 -3.52
N VAL A 44 9.46 2.51 -2.88
CA VAL A 44 9.78 2.37 -1.45
C VAL A 44 11.24 2.75 -1.21
N ASN A 45 12.17 2.19 -1.99
CA ASN A 45 13.59 2.51 -1.88
C ASN A 45 13.89 3.98 -2.18
N TYR A 46 13.16 4.60 -3.10
CA TYR A 46 13.32 6.01 -3.42
C TYR A 46 12.93 6.91 -2.24
N HIS A 47 11.78 6.64 -1.61
CA HIS A 47 11.34 7.36 -0.41
C HIS A 47 12.19 7.08 0.82
N GLU A 48 12.74 5.87 0.95
CA GLU A 48 13.61 5.51 2.07
C GLU A 48 15.01 6.10 1.93
N ASN A 49 15.64 5.94 0.76
CA ASN A 49 17.07 6.19 0.59
C ASN A 49 17.39 7.53 -0.08
N VAL A 50 16.55 7.99 -1.02
CA VAL A 50 16.82 9.20 -1.79
C VAL A 50 16.16 10.41 -1.15
N LEU A 51 14.83 10.39 -1.01
CA LEU A 51 14.08 11.50 -0.41
C LEU A 51 14.13 11.49 1.12
N LYS A 52 14.41 10.32 1.72
CA LYS A 52 14.48 10.11 3.18
C LYS A 52 13.21 10.57 3.91
N ASP A 53 12.07 10.40 3.26
CA ASP A 53 10.76 10.86 3.71
C ASP A 53 9.74 9.73 3.84
N LEU A 54 10.18 8.46 3.80
CA LEU A 54 9.33 7.28 3.91
C LEU A 54 8.25 7.39 5.01
N PRO A 55 8.54 7.82 6.27
CA PRO A 55 7.50 7.97 7.29
C PRO A 55 6.43 9.00 6.92
N GLN A 56 6.79 10.11 6.29
CA GLN A 56 5.84 11.13 5.86
C GLN A 56 5.03 10.66 4.65
N TRP A 57 5.70 10.00 3.69
CA TRP A 57 5.04 9.44 2.52
C TRP A 57 3.97 8.41 2.90
N LEU A 58 4.25 7.52 3.86
CA LEU A 58 3.27 6.56 4.38
C LEU A 58 2.10 7.26 5.09
N LYS A 59 2.37 8.30 5.90
CA LYS A 59 1.32 9.08 6.58
C LYS A 59 0.38 9.73 5.58
N ASN A 60 0.92 10.25 4.48
CA ASN A 60 0.10 10.85 3.42
C ASN A 60 -0.92 9.85 2.87
N GLN A 61 -0.57 8.56 2.74
CA GLN A 61 -1.52 7.51 2.31
C GLN A 61 -2.67 7.32 3.33
N THR A 62 -2.36 7.37 4.63
CA THR A 62 -3.38 7.32 5.68
C THR A 62 -4.29 8.55 5.64
N PHE A 63 -3.75 9.75 5.41
CA PHE A 63 -4.55 10.98 5.28
C PHE A 63 -5.43 10.99 4.03
N ILE A 64 -4.94 10.47 2.89
CA ILE A 64 -5.77 10.27 1.69
C ILE A 64 -6.95 9.34 2.01
N ASN A 65 -6.71 8.26 2.76
CA ASN A 65 -7.78 7.35 3.16
C ASN A 65 -8.76 8.02 4.14
N LEU A 66 -8.27 8.79 5.11
CA LEU A 66 -9.12 9.56 6.03
C LEU A 66 -10.02 10.53 5.26
N ALA A 67 -9.45 11.33 4.36
CA ALA A 67 -10.19 12.29 3.54
C ALA A 67 -11.27 11.60 2.70
N LYS A 68 -10.95 10.46 2.07
CA LYS A 68 -11.91 9.65 1.30
C LYS A 68 -13.08 9.17 2.16
N ASN A 69 -12.83 8.68 3.37
CA ASN A 69 -13.89 8.19 4.26
C ASN A 69 -14.73 9.32 4.88
N ALA A 70 -14.16 10.51 5.06
CA ALA A 70 -14.89 11.68 5.55
C ALA A 70 -15.95 12.16 4.53
N VAL A 71 -15.67 12.04 3.24
CA VAL A 71 -16.57 12.48 2.16
C VAL A 71 -17.60 11.40 1.78
N ASN A 72 -17.22 10.12 1.80
CA ASN A 72 -18.12 9.01 1.49
C ASN A 72 -17.91 7.85 2.48
N PRO A 73 -18.56 7.91 3.65
CA PRO A 73 -18.42 6.88 4.66
C PRO A 73 -19.06 5.58 4.16
N ARG A 74 -18.24 4.61 3.76
CA ARG A 74 -18.73 3.26 3.47
C ARG A 74 -19.14 2.59 4.79
N PRO A 75 -20.28 1.90 4.85
CA PRO A 75 -20.64 1.13 6.03
C PRO A 75 -19.53 0.10 6.30
N VAL A 76 -18.99 0.13 7.50
CA VAL A 76 -18.03 -0.89 7.96
C VAL A 76 -18.81 -2.20 7.97
N ARG A 77 -18.49 -3.13 7.07
CA ARG A 77 -18.93 -4.53 7.26
C ARG A 77 -18.24 -5.01 8.53
N ALA A 78 -19.00 -5.06 9.62
CA ALA A 78 -18.63 -5.81 10.81
C ALA A 78 -18.66 -7.29 10.43
N GLY A 79 -17.58 -7.76 9.82
CA GLY A 79 -17.26 -9.18 9.71
C GLY A 79 -16.46 -9.56 10.95
N ILE A 80 -16.94 -10.60 11.63
CA ILE A 80 -16.32 -11.31 12.76
C ILE A 80 -14.88 -11.68 12.44
#